data_AF-A0A819QIL5-F1
#
_entry.id   AF-A0A819QIL5-F1
#
_cell.length_a   1.000
_cell.length_b   1.000
_cell.length_c   1.000
_cell.angle_alpha   90.00
_cell.angle_beta   90.00
_cell.angle_gamma   90.00
#
_symmetry.space_group_name_H-M   'P 1'
#
loop_
_entity.id
_entity.type
_entity.pdbx_description
1 polymer ?
#
loop_
_entity_poly.entity_id
_entity_poly.type
_entity_poly.pdbx_seq_one_letter_code
_entity_poly.pdbx_strand_id
1 'polypeptide(L)' 'MLAWYIFTSMGFYPLASSSTYLIDSSVFDRITIRRNNGQCILTIIVHNNSIEIIYVERVLLNGKTL' A
#
# COMPACT_ATOMS: atom_id res chain seq x y z
N MET A 1 -17.77 -4.88 2.92
CA MET A 1 -17.31 -3.48 3.02
C MET A 1 -16.02 -3.29 3.80
N LEU A 2 -15.86 -3.85 5.01
CA LEU A 2 -14.69 -3.56 5.87
C LEU A 2 -13.32 -3.89 5.24
N ALA A 3 -13.19 -5.04 4.58
CA ALA A 3 -11.92 -5.43 3.93
C ALA A 3 -11.51 -4.44 2.84
N TRP A 4 -12.46 -3.94 2.05
CA TRP A 4 -12.21 -2.93 1.03
C TRP A 4 -11.62 -1.66 1.65
N TYR A 5 -12.26 -1.13 2.69
CA TYR A 5 -11.76 0.06 3.39
C TYR A 5 -10.34 -0.13 3.93
N ILE A 6 -10.03 -1.29 4.52
CA ILE A 6 -8.69 -1.58 5.04
C ILE A 6 -7.65 -1.60 3.92
N PHE A 7 -7.92 -2.29 2.81
CA PHE A 7 -6.99 -2.35 1.67
C PHE A 7 -6.79 -0.98 1.03
N THR A 8 -7.86 -0.28 0.70
CA THR A 8 -7.79 1.06 0.10
C THR A 8 -7.07 2.05 1.03
N SER A 9 -7.31 1.99 2.34
CA SER A 9 -6.59 2.84 3.32
C SER A 9 -5.09 2.56 3.37
N MET A 10 -4.67 1.34 3.04
CA MET A 10 -3.25 0.97 2.92
C MET A 10 -2.62 1.40 1.58
N GLY A 11 -3.39 1.98 0.65
CA GLY A 11 -2.93 2.43 -0.65
C GLY A 11 -2.75 1.32 -1.69
N PHE A 12 -3.40 0.17 -1.52
CA PHE A 12 -3.46 -0.83 -2.58
C PHE A 12 -4.65 -1.79 -2.42
N TYR A 13 -5.15 -2.33 -3.53
CA TYR A 13 -6.35 -3.18 -3.53
C TYR A 13 -6.19 -4.43 -4.41
N PRO A 14 -6.57 -5.63 -3.94
CA PRO A 14 -6.49 -6.85 -4.75
C PRO A 14 -7.46 -6.83 -5.93
N LEU A 15 -6.96 -7.07 -7.14
CA LEU A 15 -7.80 -7.27 -8.30
C LEU A 15 -8.40 -8.69 -8.26
N ALA A 16 -9.72 -8.78 -8.43
CA ALA A 16 -10.48 -10.02 -8.29
C ALA A 16 -9.93 -11.13 -9.20
N SER A 17 -9.82 -12.34 -8.64
CA SER A 17 -9.35 -13.53 -9.35
C SER A 17 -7.93 -13.40 -9.94
N SER A 18 -7.07 -12.58 -9.32
CA SER A 18 -5.69 -12.38 -9.74
C SER A 18 -4.72 -12.29 -8.56
N SER A 19 -3.42 -12.37 -8.84
CA SER A 19 -2.34 -12.04 -7.89
C SER A 19 -1.91 -10.58 -7.97
N THR A 20 -2.64 -9.74 -8.71
CA THR A 20 -2.32 -8.34 -8.96
C THR A 20 -2.99 -7.45 -7.93
N TYR A 21 -2.26 -6.45 -7.46
CA TYR A 21 -2.78 -5.41 -6.59
C TYR A 21 -2.69 -4.08 -7.33
N LEU A 22 -3.79 -3.34 -7.33
CA LEU A 22 -3.84 -1.98 -7.87
C LEU A 22 -3.28 -1.03 -6.82
N ILE A 23 -2.46 -0.08 -7.26
CA ILE A 23 -1.88 0.96 -6.39
C ILE A 23 -2.91 2.09 -6.26
N ASP A 24 -3.03 2.59 -5.04
CA ASP A 24 -3.87 3.74 -4.67
C ASP A 24 -3.10 4.64 -3.69
N SER A 25 -3.68 5.79 -3.35
CA SER A 25 -3.21 6.65 -2.26
C SER A 25 -3.47 6.00 -0.89
N SER A 26 -2.47 6.01 -0.02
CA SER A 26 -2.59 5.54 1.36
C SER A 26 -2.92 6.71 2.28
N VAL A 27 -3.72 6.47 3.31
CA VAL A 27 -4.00 7.46 4.36
C VAL A 27 -3.02 7.38 5.54
N PHE A 28 -2.17 6.35 5.57
CA PHE A 28 -1.16 6.14 6.60
C PHE A 28 0.25 6.45 6.09
N ASP A 29 1.09 7.03 6.95
CA ASP A 29 2.49 7.34 6.63
C ASP A 29 3.36 6.08 6.56
N ARG A 30 3.02 5.07 7.34
CA ARG A 30 3.78 3.81 7.44
C ARG A 30 2.85 2.64 7.70
N ILE A 31 3.03 1.59 6.91
CA ILE A 31 2.30 0.32 7.05
C ILE A 31 3.31 -0.81 7.16
N THR A 32 3.05 -1.77 8.05
CA THR A 32 3.86 -2.98 8.20
C THR A 32 2.96 -4.19 8.19
N ILE A 33 3.08 -5.02 7.15
CA ILE A 33 2.30 -6.24 6.98
C ILE A 33 3.20 -7.42 7.32
N ARG A 34 2.74 -8.26 8.25
CA ARG A 34 3.44 -9.47 8.69
C ARG A 34 2.68 -10.69 8.19
N ARG A 35 3.34 -11.55 7.42
CA ARG A 35 2.78 -12.81 6.92
C ARG A 35 3.54 -14.00 7.50
N ASN A 36 2.86 -15.15 7.62
CA ASN A 36 3.44 -16.42 8.08
C ASN A 36 4.17 -16.28 9.43
N ASN A 37 3.49 -15.75 10.45
CA ASN A 37 4.06 -15.55 11.79
C ASN A 37 5.38 -14.72 11.80
N GLY A 38 5.52 -13.76 10.88
CA GLY A 38 6.66 -12.85 10.84
C GLY A 38 7.79 -13.24 9.88
N GLN A 39 7.68 -14.37 9.18
CA GLN A 39 8.68 -14.78 8.18
C GLN A 39 8.75 -13.85 6.97
N CYS A 40 7.66 -13.17 6.63
CA CYS A 40 7.67 -12.15 5.59
C CYS A 40 7.13 -10.83 6.16
N ILE A 41 7.89 -9.77 5.95
CA ILE A 41 7.52 -8.41 6.36
C ILE A 41 7.52 -7.54 5.12
N LEU A 42 6.39 -6.93 4.82
CA LEU A 42 6.28 -5.85 3.82
C LEU A 42 6.15 -4.53 4.58
N THR A 43 7.03 -3.58 4.27
CA THR A 43 6.97 -2.22 4.82
C THR A 43 6.68 -1.26 3.69
N ILE A 44 5.63 -0.45 3.86
CA ILE A 44 5.25 0.62 2.94
C ILE A 44 5.50 1.93 3.68
N ILE A 45 6.21 2.85 3.03
CA ILE A 45 6.51 4.18 3.54
C ILE A 45 5.95 5.16 2.54
N VAL A 46 5.08 6.05 3.01
CA VAL A 46 4.49 7.11 2.21
C VAL A 46 5.19 8.40 2.57
N HIS A 47 5.69 9.09 1.55
CA HIS A 47 6.33 10.38 1.72
C HIS A 47 5.34 11.49 1.38
N ASN A 48 5.36 12.57 2.17
CA ASN A 48 4.49 13.74 1.98
C ASN A 48 2.99 13.41 1.99
N ASN A 49 2.56 12.47 2.84
CA ASN A 49 1.14 12.15 3.03
C ASN A 49 0.42 13.35 3.67
N SER A 50 -0.52 13.95 2.94
CA SER A 50 -1.30 15.10 3.39
C SER A 50 -2.66 15.10 2.71
N ILE A 51 -3.63 15.75 3.33
CA ILE A 51 -4.98 15.95 2.77
C ILE A 51 -4.92 16.72 1.44
N GLU A 52 -3.87 17.51 1.23
CA GLU A 52 -3.65 18.27 0.00
C GLU A 52 -2.91 17.44 -1.09
N ILE A 53 -2.13 16.44 -0.68
CA ILE A 53 -1.25 15.65 -1.56
C ILE A 53 -1.84 14.24 -1.66
N ILE A 54 -2.88 14.11 -2.48
CA ILE A 54 -3.66 12.87 -2.64
C ILE A 54 -3.18 11.97 -3.78
N TYR A 55 -2.20 12.41 -4.57
CA TYR A 55 -1.73 11.69 -5.75
C TYR A 55 -0.37 11.03 -5.53
N VAL A 56 -0.22 9.83 -6.07
CA VAL A 56 1.05 9.09 -6.07
C VAL A 56 1.88 9.52 -7.28
N GLU A 57 2.98 10.23 -7.04
CA GLU A 57 3.90 10.65 -8.11
C GLU A 57 4.75 9.48 -8.62
N ARG A 58 5.26 8.66 -7.69
CA ARG A 58 6.15 7.54 -7.99
C ARG A 58 6.05 6.46 -6.93
N VAL A 59 6.34 5.23 -7.31
CA VAL A 59 6.43 4.09 -6.40
C VAL A 59 7.78 3.42 -6.58
N LEU A 60 8.41 3.07 -5.45
CA LEU A 60 9.68 2.35 -5.42
C LEU A 60 9.48 1.03 -4.69
N LEU A 61 9.89 -0.08 -5.31
CA LEU A 61 9.95 -1.39 -4.69
C LEU A 61 11.41 -1.80 -4.51
N ASN A 62 11.85 -1.94 -3.27
CA ASN A 62 13.24 -2.27 -2.91
C ASN A 62 14.26 -1.34 -3.60
N GLY A 63 13.93 -0.04 -3.68
CA GLY A 63 14.78 0.99 -4.28
C GLY A 63 14.72 1.09 -5.81
N LYS A 64 13.91 0.27 -6.49
CA LYS A 64 13.70 0.33 -7.94
C LYS A 64 12.35 0.93 -8.27
N THR A 65 12.30 1.82 -9.26
CA THR A 65 11.04 2.33 -9.80
C THR A 65 10.18 1.17 -10.29
N LEU A 66 8.94 1.16 -9.83
CA LEU A 66 7.93 0.16 -10.19
C LEU A 66 7.15 0.59 -11.43
#